data_AF-A0A1A9RW48-F1
#
_entry.id   AF-A0A1A9RW48-F1
#
_cell.length_a   1.000
_cell.length_b   1.000
_cell.length_c   1.000
_cell.angle_alpha   90.00
_cell.angle_beta   90.00
_cell.angle_gamma   90.00
#
_symmetry.space_group_name_H-M   'P 1'
#
loop_
_entity.id
_entity.type
_entity.pdbx_description
1 polymer ?
#
loop_
_entity_poly.entity_id
_entity_poly.type
_entity_poly.pdbx_seq_one_letter_code
_entity_poly.pdbx_strand_id
1 'polypeptide(L)'
;MKKLGLLALMVLMSSPVLAEVSEQQARQAITYFYRVYVFGGGDLADQGNRVATQRLLAKLEAVYRDEYDCTVAHCYAAYALRTSAQDGGGASGIVSITPRANGWYRVTYRDAPYRGVTDIKVVESDGVVKLDDYKRIREITN
;
A
#
# COMPACT_ATOMS: atom_id res chain seq x y z
N MET A 1 49.06 -24.35 -42.92
CA MET A 1 48.54 -24.71 -41.58
C MET A 1 47.87 -23.47 -40.98
N LYS A 2 46.54 -23.41 -40.96
CA LYS A 2 45.77 -22.30 -40.38
C LYS A 2 45.31 -22.72 -38.98
N LYS A 3 45.70 -22.02 -37.92
CA LYS A 3 45.09 -22.18 -36.60
C LYS A 3 44.22 -20.96 -36.32
N LEU A 4 42.92 -21.25 -36.19
CA LEU A 4 41.82 -20.34 -35.94
C LEU A 4 42.02 -19.55 -34.64
N GLY A 5 41.71 -18.25 -34.70
CA GLY A 5 41.56 -17.39 -33.53
C GLY A 5 40.28 -17.73 -32.78
N LEU A 6 40.39 -17.74 -31.45
CA LEU A 6 39.28 -17.91 -30.52
C LEU A 6 38.60 -16.55 -30.34
N LEU A 7 37.37 -16.38 -30.84
CA LEU A 7 36.53 -15.23 -30.50
C LEU A 7 35.80 -15.53 -29.20
N ALA A 8 36.14 -14.81 -28.12
CA ALA A 8 35.38 -14.84 -26.88
C ALA A 8 34.14 -13.93 -27.03
N LEU A 9 32.96 -14.55 -27.13
CA LEU A 9 31.68 -13.86 -27.15
C LEU A 9 31.28 -13.50 -25.70
N MET A 10 31.47 -12.24 -25.29
CA MET A 10 30.90 -11.72 -24.05
C MET A 10 29.40 -11.51 -24.25
N VAL A 11 28.59 -12.40 -23.68
CA VAL A 11 27.14 -12.20 -23.56
C VAL A 11 26.90 -11.29 -22.36
N LEU A 12 26.56 -10.03 -22.61
CA LEU A 12 26.00 -9.11 -21.62
C LEU A 12 24.61 -9.63 -21.22
N MET A 13 24.55 -10.33 -20.09
CA MET A 13 23.28 -10.68 -19.44
C MET A 13 22.71 -9.40 -18.83
N SER A 14 21.95 -8.64 -19.60
CA SER A 14 21.07 -7.60 -19.05
C SER A 14 20.02 -8.29 -18.20
N SER A 15 20.26 -8.39 -16.90
CA SER A 15 19.19 -8.75 -15.97
C SER A 15 18.06 -7.73 -16.13
N PRO A 16 16.79 -8.15 -16.18
CA PRO A 16 15.71 -7.20 -16.09
C PRO A 16 15.85 -6.52 -14.73
N VAL A 17 16.18 -5.22 -14.74
CA VAL A 17 15.89 -4.36 -13.59
C VAL A 17 14.39 -4.52 -13.39
N LEU A 18 13.99 -5.21 -12.31
CA LEU A 18 12.61 -5.15 -11.84
C LEU A 18 12.31 -3.66 -11.73
N ALA A 19 11.40 -3.15 -12.56
CA ALA A 19 11.05 -1.74 -12.52
C ALA A 19 10.56 -1.45 -11.10
N GLU A 20 11.30 -0.65 -10.35
CA GLU A 20 10.80 -0.14 -9.08
C GLU A 20 9.55 0.68 -9.39
N VAL A 21 8.47 0.45 -8.63
CA VAL A 21 7.24 1.23 -8.73
C VAL A 21 7.60 2.71 -8.67
N SER A 22 7.25 3.48 -9.71
CA SER A 22 7.56 4.91 -9.71
C SER A 22 6.82 5.60 -8.56
N GLU A 23 7.44 6.66 -8.01
CA GLU A 23 6.81 7.46 -6.94
C GLU A 23 5.42 7.97 -7.34
N GLN A 24 5.23 8.35 -8.60
CA GLN A 24 3.94 8.81 -9.11
C GLN A 24 2.88 7.70 -9.07
N GLN A 25 3.20 6.49 -9.54
CA GLN A 25 2.28 5.36 -9.50
C GLN A 25 1.93 4.98 -8.05
N ALA A 26 2.92 4.96 -7.16
CA ALA A 26 2.68 4.68 -5.74
C ALA A 26 1.78 5.74 -5.09
N ARG A 27 2.02 7.03 -5.34
CA ARG A 27 1.16 8.13 -4.87
C ARG A 27 -0.26 8.01 -5.37
N GLN A 28 -0.45 7.64 -6.64
CA GLN A 28 -1.77 7.43 -7.22
C GLN A 28 -2.50 6.26 -6.56
N ALA A 29 -1.83 5.11 -6.38
CA ALA A 29 -2.39 3.94 -5.72
C ALA A 29 -2.79 4.24 -4.27
N ILE A 30 -1.91 4.88 -3.49
CA ILE A 30 -2.18 5.31 -2.11
C ILE A 30 -3.36 6.29 -2.07
N THR A 31 -3.35 7.32 -2.91
CA THR A 31 -4.41 8.34 -2.94
C THR A 31 -5.76 7.73 -3.28
N TYR A 32 -5.81 6.85 -4.27
CA TYR A 32 -7.02 6.13 -4.65
C TYR A 32 -7.53 5.28 -3.48
N PHE A 33 -6.65 4.48 -2.88
CA PHE A 33 -7.03 3.57 -1.80
C PHE A 33 -7.60 4.33 -0.59
N TYR A 34 -6.93 5.42 -0.17
CA TYR A 34 -7.40 6.23 0.95
C TYR A 34 -8.73 6.92 0.65
N ARG A 35 -8.88 7.52 -0.53
CA ARG A 35 -10.11 8.20 -0.92
C ARG A 35 -11.30 7.24 -0.97
N VAL A 36 -11.13 6.08 -1.58
CA VAL A 36 -12.24 5.15 -1.83
C VAL A 36 -12.55 4.32 -0.59
N TYR A 37 -11.55 3.68 0.03
CA TYR A 37 -11.79 2.66 1.05
C TYR A 37 -11.57 3.16 2.48
N VAL A 38 -10.55 3.96 2.73
CA VAL A 38 -10.23 4.42 4.09
C VAL A 38 -11.20 5.52 4.55
N PHE A 39 -11.48 6.49 3.68
CA PHE A 39 -12.37 7.63 4.00
C PHE A 39 -13.73 7.56 3.31
N GLY A 40 -13.81 6.94 2.13
CA GLY A 40 -15.01 6.94 1.28
C GLY A 40 -16.03 5.84 1.57
N GLY A 41 -15.73 4.90 2.46
CA GLY A 41 -16.62 3.79 2.79
C GLY A 41 -16.80 2.75 1.68
N GLY A 42 -15.94 2.76 0.65
CA GLY A 42 -15.91 1.73 -0.38
C GLY A 42 -15.61 0.36 0.22
N ASP A 43 -16.17 -0.68 -0.39
CA ASP A 43 -16.00 -2.07 0.04
C ASP A 43 -14.88 -2.77 -0.75
N LEU A 44 -14.02 -3.50 -0.04
CA LEU A 44 -12.93 -4.29 -0.60
C LEU A 44 -13.34 -5.73 -0.94
N ALA A 45 -14.53 -6.21 -0.54
CA ALA A 45 -14.97 -7.60 -0.73
C ALA A 45 -14.78 -8.10 -2.17
N ASP A 46 -15.22 -7.33 -3.17
CA ASP A 46 -15.15 -7.74 -4.58
C ASP A 46 -13.94 -7.17 -5.33
N GLN A 47 -13.35 -6.08 -4.83
CA GLN A 47 -12.36 -5.28 -5.57
C GLN A 47 -10.97 -5.29 -4.94
N GLY A 48 -10.80 -5.89 -3.76
CA GLY A 48 -9.59 -5.81 -2.97
C GLY A 48 -8.35 -6.25 -3.73
N ASN A 49 -8.42 -7.36 -4.46
CA ASN A 49 -7.30 -7.91 -5.23
C ASN A 49 -6.79 -6.99 -6.36
N ARG A 50 -7.58 -6.00 -6.78
CA ARG A 50 -7.18 -5.01 -7.80
C ARG A 50 -6.31 -3.89 -7.22
N VAL A 51 -6.41 -3.64 -5.93
CA VAL A 51 -5.84 -2.45 -5.27
C VAL A 51 -4.89 -2.79 -4.12
N ALA A 52 -4.97 -4.03 -3.62
CA ALA A 52 -4.20 -4.56 -2.51
C ALA A 52 -3.69 -5.96 -2.84
N THR A 53 -2.54 -6.33 -2.28
CA THR A 53 -2.07 -7.71 -2.30
C THR A 53 -2.87 -8.57 -1.33
N GLN A 54 -2.85 -9.89 -1.53
CA GLN A 54 -3.44 -10.86 -0.59
C GLN A 54 -2.89 -10.69 0.82
N ARG A 55 -1.62 -10.29 0.96
CA ARG A 55 -0.99 -10.03 2.25
C ARG A 55 -1.66 -8.88 2.99
N LEU A 56 -1.92 -7.76 2.31
CA LEU A 56 -2.63 -6.63 2.91
C LEU A 56 -4.07 -7.03 3.26
N LEU A 57 -4.78 -7.69 2.35
CA LEU A 57 -6.16 -8.12 2.56
C LEU A 57 -6.29 -9.03 3.78
N ALA A 58 -5.45 -10.06 3.90
CA ALA A 58 -5.43 -10.95 5.07
C ALA A 58 -5.16 -10.19 6.37
N LYS A 59 -4.30 -9.16 6.34
CA LYS A 59 -4.02 -8.31 7.50
C LYS A 59 -5.23 -7.45 7.89
N LEU A 60 -5.96 -6.89 6.93
CA LEU A 60 -7.17 -6.11 7.19
C LEU A 60 -8.34 -6.99 7.65
N GLU A 61 -8.44 -8.20 7.12
CA GLU A 61 -9.44 -9.19 7.54
C GLU A 61 -9.19 -9.69 8.96
N ALA A 62 -7.92 -9.88 9.33
CA ALA A 62 -7.56 -10.21 10.70
C ALA A 62 -8.00 -9.12 11.69
N VAL A 63 -7.73 -7.84 11.38
CA VAL A 63 -8.18 -6.73 12.24
C VAL A 63 -9.71 -6.68 12.33
N TYR A 64 -10.42 -6.89 11.22
CA TYR A 64 -11.88 -6.90 11.26
C TYR A 64 -12.41 -7.99 12.18
N ARG A 65 -11.90 -9.22 12.02
CA ARG A 65 -12.33 -10.38 12.81
C ARG A 65 -12.06 -10.24 14.30
N ASP A 66 -11.00 -9.52 14.68
CA ASP A 66 -10.67 -9.29 16.09
C ASP A 66 -11.68 -8.33 16.77
N GLU A 67 -12.41 -7.52 15.99
CA GLU A 67 -13.35 -6.51 16.50
C GLU A 67 -14.83 -6.84 16.22
N TYR A 68 -15.12 -7.62 15.16
CA TYR A 68 -16.48 -7.85 14.66
C TYR A 68 -16.65 -9.23 14.02
N ASP A 69 -17.88 -9.73 14.04
CA ASP A 69 -18.28 -10.92 13.27
C ASP A 69 -18.56 -10.54 11.80
N CYS A 70 -17.93 -11.27 10.86
CA CYS A 70 -18.19 -11.10 9.44
C CYS A 70 -19.37 -11.97 8.99
N THR A 71 -20.41 -11.34 8.42
CA THR A 71 -21.63 -12.03 7.96
C THR A 71 -21.65 -12.30 6.46
N VAL A 72 -20.59 -11.90 5.75
CA VAL A 72 -20.38 -12.13 4.30
C VAL A 72 -19.06 -12.89 4.08
N ALA A 73 -18.71 -13.20 2.83
CA ALA A 73 -17.54 -14.01 2.52
C ALA A 73 -16.21 -13.40 3.04
N HIS A 74 -16.04 -12.08 2.90
CA HIS A 74 -14.85 -11.36 3.34
C HIS A 74 -15.21 -9.99 3.89
N CYS A 75 -14.64 -9.62 5.04
CA CYS A 75 -14.76 -8.30 5.64
C CYS A 75 -13.38 -7.73 5.92
N TYR A 76 -13.13 -6.50 5.49
CA TYR A 76 -11.80 -5.88 5.59
C TYR A 76 -11.85 -4.58 6.37
N ALA A 77 -11.04 -4.47 7.42
CA ALA A 77 -10.94 -3.26 8.24
C ALA A 77 -10.10 -2.17 7.57
N ALA A 78 -10.56 -1.59 6.45
CA ALA A 78 -9.87 -0.45 5.83
C ALA A 78 -9.71 0.75 6.79
N TYR A 79 -10.62 0.87 7.77
CA TYR A 79 -10.53 1.82 8.89
C TYR A 79 -9.29 1.61 9.77
N ALA A 80 -8.61 0.47 9.72
CA ALA A 80 -7.36 0.23 10.45
C ALA A 80 -6.24 1.21 10.04
N LEU A 81 -6.36 1.83 8.85
CA LEU A 81 -5.45 2.87 8.35
C LEU A 81 -5.84 4.29 8.81
N ARG A 82 -6.95 4.46 9.55
CA ARG A 82 -7.39 5.72 10.15
C ARG A 82 -6.76 5.91 11.54
N THR A 83 -7.07 7.03 12.18
CA THR A 83 -6.79 7.19 13.62
C THR A 83 -7.75 6.31 14.43
N SER A 84 -7.42 6.00 15.68
CA SER A 84 -8.34 5.30 16.58
C SER A 84 -9.33 6.24 17.27
N ALA A 85 -9.36 7.52 16.88
CA ALA A 85 -10.25 8.49 17.48
C ALA A 85 -11.68 8.23 16.99
N GLN A 86 -12.62 8.15 17.92
CA GLN A 86 -14.04 8.10 17.64
C GLN A 86 -14.59 9.51 17.64
N ASP A 87 -15.49 9.79 16.70
CA ASP A 87 -16.25 11.02 16.56
C ASP A 87 -15.46 12.33 16.45
N GLY A 88 -15.83 13.10 15.42
CA GLY A 88 -15.27 14.42 15.20
C GLY A 88 -15.90 15.06 13.97
N GLY A 89 -16.21 16.36 14.06
CA GLY A 89 -16.60 17.14 12.89
C GLY A 89 -15.39 17.43 11.99
N GLY A 90 -15.58 17.41 10.68
CA GLY A 90 -14.56 17.84 9.71
C GLY A 90 -14.26 16.82 8.61
N ALA A 91 -13.60 17.29 7.56
CA ALA A 91 -13.24 16.45 6.41
C ALA A 91 -12.00 15.60 6.71
N SER A 92 -12.00 14.37 6.20
CA SER A 92 -10.83 13.49 6.21
C SER A 92 -10.11 13.52 4.86
N GLY A 93 -8.79 13.39 4.87
CA GLY A 93 -7.99 13.44 3.65
C GLY A 93 -6.49 13.34 3.88
N ILE A 94 -5.78 12.92 2.83
CA ILE A 94 -4.32 12.90 2.84
C ILE A 94 -3.80 14.34 2.85
N VAL A 95 -2.84 14.62 3.73
CA VAL A 95 -2.08 15.87 3.78
C VAL A 95 -0.80 15.74 2.97
N SER A 96 -0.07 14.62 3.13
CA SER A 96 1.15 14.37 2.39
C SER A 96 1.44 12.88 2.25
N ILE A 97 2.17 12.55 1.18
CA ILE A 97 2.80 11.24 0.97
C ILE A 97 4.28 11.53 0.80
N THR A 98 5.14 10.86 1.58
CA THR A 98 6.59 11.05 1.52
C THR A 98 7.25 9.69 1.30
N PRO A 99 8.07 9.51 0.24
CA PRO A 99 8.75 8.23 0.00
C PRO A 99 9.71 7.88 1.14
N ARG A 100 9.89 6.57 1.33
CA ARG A 100 10.83 5.93 2.27
C ARG A 100 11.53 4.80 1.53
N ALA A 101 12.55 4.21 2.15
CA ALA A 101 13.29 3.10 1.56
C ALA A 101 12.38 1.87 1.32
N ASN A 102 12.74 1.06 0.32
CA ASN A 102 12.16 -0.26 0.05
C ASN A 102 10.64 -0.26 -0.24
N GLY A 103 10.18 0.71 -1.04
CA GLY A 103 8.78 0.82 -1.47
C GLY A 103 7.81 1.26 -0.38
N TRP A 104 8.32 1.75 0.75
CA TRP A 104 7.50 2.33 1.81
C TRP A 104 7.24 3.81 1.57
N TYR A 105 6.09 4.29 2.01
CA TYR A 105 5.67 5.68 1.91
C TYR A 105 5.03 6.10 3.23
N ARG A 106 5.44 7.24 3.78
CA ARG A 106 4.78 7.84 4.93
C ARG A 106 3.59 8.65 4.46
N VAL A 107 2.39 8.26 4.89
CA VAL A 107 1.15 8.98 4.63
C VAL A 107 0.77 9.74 5.89
N THR A 108 0.74 11.07 5.79
CA THR A 108 0.18 11.94 6.82
C THR A 108 -1.21 12.35 6.37
N TYR A 109 -2.20 12.26 7.25
CA TYR A 109 -3.60 12.54 6.91
C TYR A 109 -4.33 13.24 8.07
N ARG A 110 -5.47 13.84 7.72
CA ARG A 110 -6.50 14.24 8.67
C ARG A 110 -7.61 13.20 8.65
N ASP A 111 -8.04 12.82 9.84
CA ASP A 111 -9.18 11.96 10.10
C ASP A 111 -10.13 12.78 10.96
N ALA A 112 -10.99 13.55 10.29
CA ALA A 112 -11.68 14.69 10.87
C ALA A 112 -10.69 15.66 11.59
N PRO A 113 -10.81 16.06 12.89
CA PRO A 113 -9.84 17.00 13.46
C PRO A 113 -8.47 16.33 13.76
N TYR A 114 -8.42 15.00 13.81
CA TYR A 114 -7.27 14.26 14.28
C TYR A 114 -6.21 14.10 13.19
N ARG A 115 -4.94 14.27 13.56
CA ARG A 115 -3.81 14.00 12.68
C ARG A 115 -3.43 12.54 12.81
N GLY A 116 -3.28 11.85 11.68
CA GLY A 116 -2.80 10.47 11.61
C GLY A 116 -1.56 10.33 10.75
N VAL A 117 -0.76 9.32 11.06
CA VAL A 117 0.43 8.94 10.32
C VAL A 117 0.48 7.42 10.18
N THR A 118 0.56 6.96 8.93
CA THR A 118 0.67 5.53 8.60
C THR A 118 1.72 5.36 7.52
N ASP A 119 2.67 4.45 7.74
CA ASP A 119 3.58 4.02 6.68
C ASP A 119 2.89 2.93 5.85
N ILE A 120 2.89 3.07 4.52
CA ILE A 120 2.24 2.17 3.56
C ILE A 120 3.32 1.60 2.64
N LYS A 121 3.31 0.28 2.44
CA LYS A 121 4.16 -0.37 1.44
C LYS A 121 3.39 -0.51 0.14
N VAL A 122 4.04 -0.18 -0.97
CA VAL A 122 3.52 -0.35 -2.32
C VAL A 122 4.44 -1.28 -3.10
N VAL A 123 3.85 -2.17 -3.89
CA VAL A 123 4.58 -3.12 -4.75
C VAL A 123 3.92 -3.18 -6.11
N GLU A 124 4.68 -3.58 -7.12
CA GLU A 124 4.12 -4.07 -8.38
C GLU A 124 3.94 -5.58 -8.28
N SER A 125 2.76 -6.08 -8.64
CA SER A 125 2.46 -7.51 -8.77
C SER A 125 1.76 -7.71 -10.10
N ASP A 126 2.35 -8.52 -10.97
CA ASP A 126 1.80 -8.86 -12.30
C ASP A 126 1.49 -7.62 -13.16
N GLY A 127 2.38 -6.62 -13.12
CA GLY A 127 2.22 -5.35 -13.84
C GLY A 127 1.19 -4.40 -13.23
N VAL A 128 0.65 -4.71 -12.04
CA VAL A 128 -0.33 -3.87 -11.34
C VAL A 128 0.26 -3.37 -10.03
N VAL A 129 0.21 -2.06 -9.82
CA VAL A 129 0.66 -1.41 -8.58
C VAL A 129 -0.41 -1.56 -7.50
N LYS A 130 -0.05 -2.15 -6.36
CA LYS A 130 -0.96 -2.47 -5.25
C LYS A 130 -0.33 -2.07 -3.91
N LEU A 131 -1.18 -1.80 -2.92
CA LEU A 131 -0.72 -1.70 -1.54
C LEU A 131 -0.45 -3.10 -0.98
N ASP A 132 0.66 -3.26 -0.25
CA ASP A 132 1.14 -4.57 0.24
C ASP A 132 1.10 -4.72 1.77
N ASP A 133 1.38 -3.64 2.49
CA ASP A 133 1.44 -3.67 3.96
C ASP A 133 1.25 -2.25 4.52
N TYR A 134 0.98 -2.16 5.81
CA TYR A 134 0.90 -0.88 6.53
C TYR A 134 1.47 -0.98 7.95
N LYS A 135 1.96 0.14 8.47
CA LYS A 135 2.38 0.30 9.86
C LYS A 135 1.82 1.62 10.38
N ARG A 136 0.88 1.55 11.33
CA ARG A 136 0.41 2.75 12.01
C ARG A 136 1.55 3.30 12.86
N ILE A 137 1.88 4.57 12.68
CA ILE A 137 2.87 5.25 13.51
C ILE A 137 2.09 5.88 14.65
N ARG A 138 2.11 5.22 15.82
CA ARG A 138 1.60 5.85 17.05
C ARG A 138 2.57 6.97 17.41
N GLU A 139 2.15 8.22 17.29
CA GLU A 139 2.87 9.30 17.95
C GLU A 139 2.70 9.07 19.46
N ILE A 140 3.80 8.79 20.15
CA ILE A 140 3.84 8.92 21.61
C ILE A 140 3.71 10.42 21.84
N THR A 141 2.54 10.89 22.24
CA THR A 141 2.40 12.22 22.81
C THR A 141 3.32 12.26 24.03
N ASN A 142 4.34 13.13 23.99
CA ASN A 142 5.16 13.49 25.14
C ASN A 142 4.29 14.00 26.28
#